data_AF-A0A2T2T7U9-F1
#
_entry.id   AF-A0A2T2T7U9-F1
#
_cell.length_a   1.000
_cell.length_b   1.000
_cell.length_c   1.000
_cell.angle_alpha   90.00
_cell.angle_beta   90.00
_cell.angle_gamma   90.00
#
_symmetry.space_group_name_H-M   'P 1'
#
loop_
_entity.id
_entity.type
_entity.pdbx_description
1 polymer ?
#
loop_
_entity_poly.entity_id
_entity_poly.type
_entity_poly.pdbx_seq_one_letter_code
_entity_poly.pdbx_strand_id
1 'polypeptide(L)'
;MNVASPPPAAPAPALGALSPEAFLADYWQKRPVVIREALPSASTSSGAPDFQSPLAPEELAGLALEDGVESRLVLKEGGAYPWELRHGPFSEDDFRSLPDEKWTLLVQGVDQLVPAVERLLDHFRF
;
A
#
# COMPACT_ATOMS: atom_id res chain seq x y z
N MET A 1 -0.52 35.79 -19.48
CA MET A 1 -1.69 35.23 -18.78
C MET A 1 -1.56 33.72 -18.86
N ASN A 2 -0.92 33.10 -17.87
CA ASN A 2 -0.68 31.66 -17.88
C ASN A 2 -1.96 31.01 -17.33
N VAL A 3 -2.78 30.46 -18.23
CA VAL A 3 -3.94 29.66 -17.83
C VAL A 3 -3.37 28.35 -17.29
N ALA A 4 -3.29 28.24 -15.96
CA ALA A 4 -3.08 26.96 -15.32
C ALA A 4 -4.24 26.06 -15.76
N SER A 5 -3.92 25.00 -16.49
CA SER A 5 -4.86 23.91 -16.77
C SER A 5 -5.50 23.47 -15.46
N PRO A 6 -6.82 23.20 -15.42
CA PRO A 6 -7.44 22.62 -14.24
C PRO A 6 -6.70 21.31 -13.90
N PRO A 7 -6.45 21.02 -12.61
CA PRO A 7 -5.88 19.73 -12.23
C PRO A 7 -6.77 18.63 -12.80
N PRO A 8 -6.19 17.50 -13.27
CA PRO A 8 -6.98 16.35 -13.70
C PRO A 8 -7.99 16.02 -12.60
N ALA A 9 -9.24 15.77 -12.99
CA ALA A 9 -10.32 15.47 -12.05
C ALA A 9 -9.84 14.36 -11.10
N ALA A 10 -9.88 14.64 -9.80
CA ALA A 10 -9.46 13.69 -8.77
C ALA A 10 -10.25 12.38 -8.92
N PRO A 11 -9.62 11.22 -8.73
CA PRO A 11 -10.31 9.94 -8.84
C PRO A 11 -11.42 9.83 -7.80
N ALA A 12 -12.42 8.98 -8.06
CA ALA A 12 -13.53 8.78 -7.15
C ALA A 12 -13.01 8.36 -5.76
N PRO A 13 -13.57 8.91 -4.65
CA PRO A 13 -13.14 8.56 -3.31
C PRO A 13 -13.27 7.06 -3.04
N ALA A 14 -12.31 6.48 -2.31
CA ALA A 14 -12.32 5.08 -1.89
C ALA A 14 -13.33 4.80 -0.76
N LEU A 15 -14.54 5.32 -0.91
CA LEU A 15 -15.64 5.24 0.06
C LEU A 15 -16.81 4.37 -0.45
N GLY A 16 -16.71 3.83 -1.67
CA GLY A 16 -17.76 3.01 -2.28
C GLY A 16 -19.07 3.79 -2.41
N ALA A 17 -20.13 3.31 -1.76
CA ALA A 17 -21.43 3.98 -1.74
C ALA A 17 -21.56 5.09 -0.66
N LEU A 18 -20.57 5.24 0.23
CA LEU A 18 -20.57 6.28 1.24
C LEU A 18 -20.11 7.61 0.65
N SER A 19 -20.80 8.69 1.00
CA SER A 19 -20.28 10.03 0.71
C SER A 19 -19.18 10.41 1.70
N PRO A 20 -18.22 11.27 1.30
CA PRO A 20 -17.26 11.90 2.21
C PRO A 20 -17.87 12.44 3.50
N GLU A 21 -18.99 13.16 3.38
CA GLU A 21 -19.64 13.82 4.52
C GLU A 21 -20.21 12.80 5.50
N ALA A 22 -20.85 11.74 4.99
CA ALA A 22 -21.36 10.65 5.83
C ALA A 22 -20.23 9.88 6.50
N PHE A 23 -19.12 9.64 5.79
CA PHE A 23 -17.94 8.97 6.34
C PHE A 23 -17.30 9.80 7.47
N LEU A 24 -17.09 11.10 7.26
CA LEU A 24 -16.53 12.01 8.25
C LEU A 24 -17.45 12.20 9.46
N ALA A 25 -18.77 12.24 9.24
CA ALA A 25 -19.75 12.39 10.31
C ALA A 25 -19.87 11.14 11.18
N ASP A 26 -19.92 9.95 10.59
CA ASP A 26 -20.36 8.74 11.32
C ASP A 26 -19.26 7.72 11.59
N TYR A 27 -18.10 7.83 10.93
CA TYR A 27 -17.06 6.80 10.95
C TYR A 27 -15.67 7.32 11.31
N TRP A 28 -15.25 8.45 10.71
CA TRP A 28 -13.92 9.01 10.91
C TRP A 28 -13.60 9.23 12.40
N GLN A 29 -12.52 8.60 12.89
CA GLN A 29 -12.09 8.60 14.29
C GLN A 29 -13.16 8.19 15.32
N LYS A 30 -14.22 7.49 14.90
CA LYS A 30 -15.33 7.06 15.76
C LYS A 30 -15.49 5.55 15.80
N ARG A 31 -15.57 4.90 14.64
CA ARG A 31 -15.81 3.45 14.54
C ARG A 31 -15.22 2.86 13.26
N PRO A 32 -14.80 1.58 13.28
CA PRO A 32 -14.33 0.90 12.08
C PRO A 32 -15.48 0.67 11.08
N VAL A 33 -15.15 0.70 9.78
CA VAL A 33 -16.05 0.35 8.68
C VAL A 33 -15.31 -0.45 7.63
N VAL A 34 -15.96 -1.45 7.07
CA VAL A 34 -15.44 -2.24 5.95
C VAL A 34 -16.15 -1.78 4.69
N ILE A 35 -15.40 -1.19 3.76
CA ILE A 35 -15.91 -0.72 2.46
C ILE A 35 -15.49 -1.75 1.43
N ARG A 36 -16.46 -2.52 0.92
CA ARG A 36 -16.22 -3.52 -0.13
C ARG A 36 -16.02 -2.80 -1.46
N GLU A 37 -15.10 -3.31 -2.29
CA GLU A 37 -14.83 -2.78 -3.64
C GLU A 37 -14.49 -1.27 -3.64
N ALA A 38 -13.80 -0.80 -2.59
CA ALA A 38 -13.47 0.62 -2.41
C ALA A 38 -12.56 1.19 -3.52
N LEU A 39 -11.77 0.34 -4.17
CA LEU A 39 -10.82 0.72 -5.23
C LEU A 39 -11.19 0.00 -6.53
N PRO A 40 -12.17 0.51 -7.30
CA PRO A 40 -12.53 -0.07 -8.58
C PRO A 40 -11.44 0.21 -9.62
N SER A 41 -11.01 -0.82 -10.35
CA SER A 41 -10.06 -0.67 -11.46
C SER A 41 -10.74 -0.02 -12.66
N ALA A 42 -10.08 0.96 -13.30
CA ALA A 42 -10.60 1.72 -14.44
C ALA A 42 -10.75 0.91 -15.74
N SER A 43 -10.45 -0.39 -15.73
CA SER A 43 -10.57 -1.25 -16.91
C SER A 43 -11.26 -2.56 -16.54
N THR A 44 -12.59 -2.61 -16.68
CA THR A 44 -13.25 -3.85 -17.12
C THR A 44 -14.68 -3.62 -17.61
N SER A 45 -14.85 -3.80 -18.93
CA SER A 45 -16.05 -4.40 -19.51
C SER A 45 -15.94 -5.94 -19.56
N SER A 46 -15.03 -6.56 -18.79
CA SER A 46 -14.66 -7.97 -18.94
C SER A 46 -14.15 -8.61 -17.64
N GLY A 47 -15.02 -8.86 -16.65
CA GLY A 47 -14.91 -9.92 -15.63
C GLY A 47 -13.58 -10.21 -14.89
N ALA A 48 -12.58 -9.35 -14.97
CA ALA A 48 -11.26 -9.48 -14.33
C ALA A 48 -11.29 -8.81 -12.93
N PRO A 49 -10.47 -9.29 -11.98
CA PRO A 49 -10.55 -8.88 -10.59
C PRO A 49 -10.14 -7.41 -10.35
N ASP A 50 -10.67 -6.88 -9.25
CA ASP A 50 -10.45 -5.57 -8.63
C ASP A 50 -8.97 -5.20 -8.41
N PHE A 51 -8.71 -3.93 -8.03
CA PHE A 51 -7.42 -3.31 -7.68
C PHE A 51 -6.18 -4.21 -7.77
N GLN A 52 -5.29 -3.91 -8.73
CA GLN A 52 -4.00 -4.56 -8.85
C GLN A 52 -2.93 -3.73 -8.13
N SER A 53 -2.09 -4.41 -7.34
CA SER A 53 -0.93 -3.77 -6.71
C SER A 53 -0.04 -3.16 -7.81
N PRO A 54 0.35 -1.88 -7.69
CA PRO A 54 1.27 -1.26 -8.64
C PRO A 54 2.71 -1.78 -8.53
N LEU A 55 3.00 -2.59 -7.50
CA LEU A 55 4.30 -3.18 -7.21
C LEU A 55 4.20 -4.69 -7.05
N ALA A 56 5.14 -5.40 -7.67
CA ALA A 56 5.37 -6.81 -7.45
C ALA A 56 6.10 -7.05 -6.12
N PRO A 57 5.97 -8.25 -5.51
CA PRO A 57 6.70 -8.61 -4.29
C PRO A 57 8.22 -8.46 -4.42
N GLU A 58 8.78 -8.79 -5.60
CA GLU A 58 10.21 -8.70 -5.89
C GLU A 58 10.69 -7.24 -5.93
N GLU A 59 9.87 -6.33 -6.47
CA GLU A 59 10.17 -4.90 -6.48
C GLU A 59 10.14 -4.32 -5.06
N LEU A 60 9.16 -4.74 -4.24
CA LEU A 60 9.07 -4.34 -2.84
C LEU A 60 10.25 -4.84 -2.01
N ALA A 61 10.70 -6.07 -2.26
CA ALA A 61 11.92 -6.61 -1.66
C ALA A 61 13.13 -5.77 -2.08
N GLY A 62 13.26 -5.44 -3.37
CA GLY A 62 14.32 -4.56 -3.90
C GLY A 62 14.40 -3.22 -3.17
N LEU A 63 13.26 -2.55 -2.95
CA LEU A 63 13.20 -1.30 -2.19
C LEU A 63 13.72 -1.46 -0.75
N ALA A 64 13.53 -2.64 -0.14
CA ALA A 64 13.96 -2.91 1.23
C ALA A 64 15.48 -3.07 1.39
N LEU A 65 16.22 -3.20 0.27
CA LEU A 65 17.69 -3.23 0.24
C LEU A 65 18.30 -1.82 0.15
N GLU A 66 17.53 -0.81 -0.25
CA GLU A 66 18.05 0.54 -0.48
C GLU A 66 18.41 1.24 0.84
N ASP A 67 19.58 1.86 0.87
CA ASP A 67 20.02 2.67 2.02
C ASP A 67 19.08 3.86 2.23
N GLY A 68 18.53 3.96 3.45
CA GLY A 68 17.60 5.03 3.83
C GLY A 68 16.13 4.65 3.70
N VAL A 69 15.81 3.49 3.14
CA VAL A 69 14.44 2.95 3.16
C VAL A 69 14.18 2.23 4.47
N GLU A 70 13.19 2.72 5.23
CA GLU A 70 12.77 2.04 6.46
C GLU A 70 12.01 0.76 6.15
N SER A 71 12.65 -0.37 6.36
CA SER A 71 12.04 -1.70 6.20
C SER A 71 12.15 -2.54 7.47
N ARG A 72 11.17 -3.43 7.67
CA ARG A 72 11.08 -4.33 8.82
C ARG A 72 10.59 -5.68 8.38
N LEU A 73 11.20 -6.72 8.91
CA LEU A 73 10.85 -8.09 8.63
C LEU A 73 10.45 -8.76 9.95
N VAL A 74 9.22 -9.26 9.99
CA VAL A 74 8.64 -9.93 11.16
C VAL A 74 8.57 -11.41 10.88
N LEU A 75 9.31 -12.23 11.61
CA LEU A 75 9.25 -13.69 11.54
C LEU A 75 8.47 -14.21 12.74
N LYS A 76 7.29 -14.78 12.51
CA LYS A 76 6.51 -15.41 13.58
C LYS A 76 7.24 -16.65 14.11
N GLU A 77 7.73 -17.49 13.22
CA GLU A 77 8.46 -18.74 13.47
C GLU A 77 9.62 -18.87 12.46
N GLY A 78 10.63 -19.69 12.76
CA GLY A 78 11.79 -19.90 11.87
C GLY A 78 12.94 -18.90 12.06
N GLY A 79 12.78 -17.95 12.98
CA GLY A 79 13.86 -17.08 13.45
C GLY A 79 14.67 -17.69 14.61
N ALA A 80 15.59 -16.90 15.18
CA ALA A 80 16.33 -17.24 16.40
C ALA A 80 15.40 -17.39 17.62
N TYR A 81 14.27 -16.69 17.62
CA TYR A 81 13.21 -16.75 18.62
C TYR A 81 11.85 -16.47 17.95
N PRO A 82 10.72 -16.92 18.55
CA PRO A 82 9.40 -16.61 18.00
C PRO A 82 9.13 -15.10 18.01
N TRP A 83 8.48 -14.60 16.96
CA TRP A 83 8.26 -13.15 16.73
C TRP A 83 9.55 -12.34 16.68
N GLU A 84 10.53 -12.84 15.94
CA GLU A 84 11.76 -12.10 15.66
C GLU A 84 11.46 -10.91 14.74
N LEU A 85 11.97 -9.74 15.12
CA LEU A 85 11.90 -8.52 14.35
C LEU A 85 13.31 -8.17 13.84
N ARG A 86 13.45 -8.05 12.53
CA ARG A 86 14.67 -7.55 11.88
C ARG A 86 14.38 -6.20 11.24
N HIS A 87 15.36 -5.30 11.29
CA HIS A 87 15.29 -3.98 10.68
C HIS A 87 16.25 -3.92 9.50
N GLY A 88 15.82 -3.27 8.42
CA GLY A 88 16.67 -3.02 7.27
C GLY A 88 17.70 -1.90 7.49
N PRO A 89 18.49 -1.58 6.46
CA PRO A 89 18.41 -2.14 5.11
C PRO A 89 18.80 -3.63 5.09
N PHE A 90 18.10 -4.41 4.28
CA PHE A 90 18.37 -5.84 4.13
C PHE A 90 19.36 -6.09 2.99
N SER A 91 19.90 -7.29 2.94
CA SER A 91 20.67 -7.81 1.81
C SER A 91 19.89 -8.90 1.06
N GLU A 92 20.31 -9.24 -0.16
CA GLU A 92 19.72 -10.39 -0.88
C GLU A 92 19.84 -11.70 -0.07
N ASP A 93 20.93 -11.86 0.68
CA ASP A 93 21.16 -13.06 1.49
C ASP A 93 20.19 -13.16 2.66
N ASP A 94 19.73 -12.04 3.21
CA ASP A 94 18.68 -12.03 4.24
C ASP A 94 17.40 -12.66 3.72
N PHE A 95 16.99 -12.31 2.49
CA PHE A 95 15.81 -12.88 1.83
C PHE A 95 15.99 -14.34 1.44
N ARG A 96 17.19 -14.74 0.99
CA ARG A 96 17.49 -16.15 0.68
C ARG A 96 17.49 -17.04 1.92
N SER A 97 17.77 -16.47 3.10
CA SER A 97 17.76 -17.19 4.38
C SER A 97 16.37 -17.34 5.00
N LEU A 98 15.33 -16.71 4.42
CA LEU A 98 13.99 -16.75 4.97
C LEU A 98 13.34 -18.13 4.80
N PRO A 99 12.53 -18.57 5.77
CA PRO A 99 11.69 -19.74 5.61
C PRO A 99 10.63 -19.53 4.53
N ASP A 100 10.05 -20.61 4.01
CA ASP A 100 9.04 -20.55 2.95
C ASP A 100 7.74 -19.83 3.38
N GLU A 101 7.45 -19.77 4.68
CA GLU A 101 6.21 -19.21 5.22
C GLU A 101 6.41 -18.53 6.60
N LYS A 102 5.35 -17.89 7.10
CA LYS A 102 5.25 -17.32 8.48
C LYS A 102 6.15 -16.12 8.76
N TRP A 103 6.46 -15.35 7.73
CA TRP A 103 7.10 -14.04 7.86
C TRP A 103 6.35 -12.98 7.07
N THR A 104 6.63 -11.71 7.33
CA THR A 104 6.08 -10.58 6.59
C THR A 104 7.10 -9.46 6.49
N LEU A 105 7.28 -8.91 5.29
CA LEU A 105 8.07 -7.71 5.03
C LEU A 105 7.15 -6.49 5.05
N LEU A 106 7.58 -5.45 5.76
CA LEU A 106 6.94 -4.14 5.79
C LEU A 106 7.96 -3.11 5.32
N VAL A 107 7.59 -2.33 4.29
CA VAL A 107 8.41 -1.23 3.77
C VAL A 107 7.63 0.07 3.95
N GLN A 108 8.26 1.07 4.54
CA GLN A 108 7.66 2.37 4.82
C GLN A 108 8.01 3.36 3.72
N GLY A 109 7.14 4.36 3.51
CA GLY A 109 7.40 5.46 2.58
C GLY A 109 7.43 5.05 1.11
N VAL A 110 6.84 3.92 0.74
CA VAL A 110 6.80 3.43 -0.65
C VAL A 110 6.12 4.43 -1.58
N ASP A 111 5.16 5.23 -1.08
CA ASP A 111 4.52 6.31 -1.81
C ASP A 111 5.51 7.39 -2.30
N GLN A 112 6.59 7.65 -1.56
CA GLN A 112 7.61 8.63 -1.95
C GLN A 112 8.57 8.10 -3.02
N LEU A 113 8.73 6.77 -3.08
CA LEU A 113 9.66 6.09 -3.99
C LEU A 113 8.97 5.70 -5.30
N VAL A 114 7.66 5.41 -5.25
CA VAL A 114 6.91 4.83 -6.36
C VAL A 114 5.69 5.71 -6.69
N PRO A 115 5.75 6.52 -7.76
CA PRO A 115 4.65 7.41 -8.16
C PRO A 115 3.32 6.68 -8.44
N ALA A 116 3.37 5.39 -8.77
CA ALA A 116 2.15 4.58 -8.93
C ALA A 116 1.45 4.31 -7.59
N VAL A 117 2.20 4.19 -6.49
CA VAL A 117 1.66 4.07 -5.12
C VAL A 117 1.17 5.43 -4.62
N GLU A 118 1.89 6.51 -4.92
CA GLU A 118 1.46 7.88 -4.58
C GLU A 118 0.05 8.19 -5.12
N ARG A 119 -0.22 7.82 -6.39
CA ARG A 119 -1.54 8.01 -7.02
C ARG A 119 -2.69 7.32 -6.30
N LEU A 120 -2.41 6.28 -5.49
CA LEU A 120 -3.43 5.65 -4.67
C LEU A 120 -3.97 6.60 -3.60
N LEU A 121 -3.14 7.50 -3.09
CA LEU A 121 -3.51 8.49 -2.07
C LEU A 121 -4.54 9.49 -2.59
N ASP A 122 -4.63 9.70 -3.90
CA ASP A 122 -5.61 10.62 -4.50
C ASP A 122 -7.06 10.18 -4.26
N HIS A 123 -7.31 8.88 -4.09
CA HIS A 123 -8.62 8.33 -3.74
C HIS A 123 -9.05 8.64 -2.29
N PHE A 124 -8.15 9.13 -1.45
CA PHE A 124 -8.41 9.46 -0.05
C PHE A 124 -8.41 10.97 0.22
N ARG A 125 -8.40 11.79 -0.83
CA ARG A 125 -8.57 13.25 -0.76
C ARG A 125 -10.06 13.59 -0.67
N PHE A 126 -10.63 13.56 0.52
CA PHE A 126 -12.03 13.89 0.80
C PHE A 126 -12.19 14.81 2.01
#